data_AF-A0A9N9RQ37-F1
#
_entry.id   AF-A0A9N9RQ37-F1
#
_cell.length_a   1.000
_cell.length_b   1.000
_cell.length_c   1.000
_cell.angle_alpha   90.00
_cell.angle_beta   90.00
_cell.angle_gamma   90.00
#
_symmetry.space_group_name_H-M   'P 1'
#
loop_
_entity.id
_entity.type
_entity.pdbx_description
1 polymer ?
#
loop_
_entity_poly.entity_id
_entity_poly.type
_entity_poly.pdbx_seq_one_letter_code
_entity_poly.pdbx_strand_id
1 'polypeptide(L)'
;MGKLLSLLARENNSDCCGPKSSYDIFLDFENAQPTSEELVVYKEVNEVLKKSDRILEEIQCYKGAGREIREAISDPSPDAQQRAWSVILPLVESLKNCYEHSLELERIVPKLLGQLVGGRLNPTQHLETQQALVKQLAEILEFVLKFDEYKMKTPAIQNDFSYYRRTVSRRGMDFSTDQTISTELANRMSLFYAHPTPLLKVLSEATSKFVHDNANDVENTTETIGTMAKVCLRMLEKEKLLSQIEREETQLLVLRVMVGLVILYDHVHPDGVFVRSSHVDVKGCVKLLQAQPAIKAEPLLNALRYTTKHLNEENTPKNIKNLLAA
;
A
#
# COMPACT_ATOMS: atom_id res chain seq x y z
N MET A 1 37.05 10.82 -37.64
CA MET A 1 36.38 9.61 -38.19
C MET A 1 35.53 8.84 -37.17
N GLY A 2 35.84 8.83 -35.86
CA GLY A 2 35.05 8.05 -34.87
C GLY A 2 33.59 8.51 -34.64
N LYS A 3 33.28 9.81 -34.77
CA LYS A 3 31.91 10.34 -34.61
C LYS A 3 30.97 9.99 -35.78
N LEU A 4 31.50 9.78 -36.98
CA LEU A 4 30.70 9.39 -38.14
C LEU A 4 30.34 7.90 -38.08
N LEU A 5 31.27 7.06 -37.61
CA LEU A 5 31.04 5.63 -37.42
C LEU A 5 30.02 5.34 -36.31
N SER A 6 29.95 6.16 -35.25
CA SER A 6 28.89 6.02 -34.22
C SER A 6 27.51 6.47 -34.70
N LEU A 7 27.45 7.34 -35.71
CA LEU A 7 26.19 7.76 -36.33
C LEU A 7 25.71 6.71 -37.36
N LEU A 8 26.62 6.14 -38.14
CA LEU A 8 26.32 5.05 -39.08
C LEU A 8 25.96 3.73 -38.37
N ALA A 9 26.53 3.46 -37.19
CA ALA A 9 26.12 2.34 -36.34
C ALA A 9 24.70 2.52 -35.73
N ARG A 10 24.17 3.74 -35.70
CA ARG A 10 22.76 4.00 -35.30
C ARG A 10 21.78 3.87 -36.46
N GLU A 11 22.24 4.03 -37.70
CA GLU A 11 21.37 3.99 -38.89
C GLU A 11 21.24 2.58 -39.49
N ASN A 12 22.18 1.67 -39.25
CA ASN A 12 22.12 0.29 -39.77
C ASN A 12 21.21 -0.68 -38.98
N ASN A 13 20.46 -0.21 -37.98
CA ASN A 13 19.36 -0.97 -37.37
C ASN A 13 18.00 -0.60 -38.01
N SER A 14 17.98 -0.35 -39.32
CA SER A 14 16.75 -0.08 -40.09
C SER A 14 16.02 -1.36 -40.51
N ASP A 15 15.83 -2.29 -39.57
CA ASP A 15 14.77 -3.30 -39.63
C ASP A 15 13.59 -2.76 -38.82
N CYS A 16 12.69 -2.00 -39.48
CA CYS A 16 11.26 -1.69 -39.22
C CYS A 16 10.65 -1.64 -37.79
N CYS A 17 11.44 -1.70 -36.72
CA CYS A 17 11.08 -1.62 -35.33
C CYS A 17 12.24 -0.90 -34.64
N GLY A 18 12.06 0.41 -34.35
CA GLY A 18 13.01 1.14 -33.51
C GLY A 18 13.25 0.39 -32.20
N PRO A 19 14.34 0.69 -31.46
CA PRO A 19 14.61 0.03 -30.19
C PRO A 19 13.38 0.19 -29.31
N LYS A 20 12.65 -0.91 -29.04
CA LYS A 20 11.59 -0.92 -28.04
C LYS A 20 12.23 -0.38 -26.78
N SER A 21 11.80 0.80 -26.33
CA SER A 21 12.10 1.27 -24.99
C SER A 21 11.73 0.12 -24.06
N SER A 22 12.70 -0.46 -23.35
CA SER A 22 12.55 -1.78 -22.68
C SER A 22 11.53 -1.79 -21.53
N TYR A 23 10.80 -0.69 -21.35
CA TYR A 23 9.78 -0.48 -20.33
C TYR A 23 8.42 -0.10 -20.94
N ASP A 24 8.21 -0.33 -22.24
CA ASP A 24 6.91 -0.14 -22.92
C ASP A 24 6.01 -1.36 -22.69
N ILE A 25 5.91 -1.76 -21.42
CA ILE A 25 5.09 -2.87 -20.93
C ILE A 25 3.71 -2.30 -20.60
N PHE A 26 2.67 -3.03 -20.97
CA PHE A 26 1.30 -2.74 -20.55
C PHE A 26 0.89 -3.79 -19.51
N LEU A 27 0.52 -3.34 -18.31
CA LEU A 27 -0.03 -4.19 -17.26
C LEU A 27 -1.55 -4.16 -17.37
N ASP A 28 -2.16 -5.29 -17.72
CA ASP A 28 -3.59 -5.39 -17.88
C ASP A 28 -4.30 -5.58 -16.53
N PHE A 29 -4.47 -4.48 -15.79
CA PHE A 29 -5.20 -4.49 -14.52
C PHE A 29 -6.70 -4.81 -14.68
N GLU A 30 -7.25 -4.78 -15.90
CA GLU A 30 -8.68 -4.98 -16.14
C GLU A 30 -8.96 -6.46 -16.38
N ASN A 31 -8.20 -7.12 -17.25
CA ASN A 31 -8.53 -8.44 -17.75
C ASN A 31 -7.49 -9.53 -17.45
N ALA A 32 -6.35 -9.22 -16.83
CA ALA A 32 -5.33 -10.22 -16.52
C ALA A 32 -5.93 -11.45 -15.79
N GLN A 33 -5.63 -12.63 -16.33
CA GLN A 33 -6.03 -13.93 -15.78
C GLN A 33 -4.80 -14.72 -15.33
N PRO A 34 -4.89 -15.51 -14.26
CA PRO A 34 -3.77 -16.29 -13.77
C PRO A 34 -3.37 -17.37 -14.76
N THR A 35 -2.07 -17.49 -15.00
CA THR A 35 -1.48 -18.66 -15.65
C THR A 35 -1.54 -19.89 -14.73
N SER A 36 -1.23 -21.07 -15.27
CA SER A 36 -1.15 -22.32 -14.49
C SER A 36 -0.11 -22.24 -13.36
N GLU A 37 0.97 -21.48 -13.55
CA GLU A 37 2.03 -21.28 -12.56
C GLU A 37 1.56 -20.35 -11.43
N GLU A 38 0.80 -19.31 -11.76
CA GLU A 38 0.28 -18.34 -10.78
C GLU A 38 -0.89 -18.89 -9.95
N LEU A 39 -1.63 -19.88 -10.48
CA LEU A 39 -2.97 -20.24 -10.00
C LEU A 39 -3.05 -20.56 -8.50
N VAL A 40 -2.03 -21.21 -7.93
CA VAL A 40 -2.02 -21.59 -6.51
C VAL A 40 -1.93 -20.34 -5.63
N VAL A 41 -0.93 -19.51 -5.87
CA VAL A 41 -0.72 -18.26 -5.10
C VAL A 41 -1.86 -17.29 -5.37
N TYR A 42 -2.31 -17.19 -6.62
CA TYR A 42 -3.43 -16.35 -7.02
C TYR A 42 -4.69 -16.65 -6.21
N LYS A 43 -5.04 -17.93 -6.04
CA LYS A 43 -6.21 -18.33 -5.25
C LYS A 43 -6.07 -17.95 -3.79
N GLU A 44 -4.92 -18.19 -3.17
CA GLU A 44 -4.70 -17.82 -1.76
C GLU A 44 -4.81 -16.30 -1.55
N VAL A 45 -4.22 -15.51 -2.45
CA VAL A 45 -4.26 -14.04 -2.39
C VAL A 45 -5.67 -13.52 -2.63
N ASN A 46 -6.40 -14.12 -3.58
CA ASN A 46 -7.76 -13.73 -3.91
C ASN A 46 -8.74 -13.93 -2.74
N GLU A 47 -8.55 -14.97 -1.92
CA GLU A 47 -9.36 -15.15 -0.71
C GLU A 47 -9.14 -14.07 0.35
N VAL A 48 -7.94 -13.48 0.40
CA VAL A 48 -7.65 -12.32 1.26
C VAL A 48 -8.28 -11.07 0.64
N LEU A 49 -8.06 -10.82 -0.65
CA LEU A 49 -8.58 -9.63 -1.35
C LEU A 49 -10.11 -9.53 -1.33
N LYS A 50 -10.84 -10.65 -1.45
CA LYS A 50 -12.31 -10.67 -1.31
C LYS A 50 -12.81 -10.10 0.02
N LYS A 51 -12.01 -10.19 1.08
CA LYS A 51 -12.36 -9.63 2.39
C LYS A 51 -12.04 -8.15 2.47
N SER A 52 -11.08 -7.66 1.69
CA SER A 52 -10.59 -6.28 1.72
C SER A 52 -11.70 -5.26 1.43
N ASP A 53 -12.63 -5.55 0.51
CA ASP A 53 -13.77 -4.67 0.21
C ASP A 53 -14.63 -4.42 1.45
N ARG A 54 -15.00 -5.50 2.16
CA ARG A 54 -15.78 -5.40 3.40
C ARG A 54 -15.03 -4.65 4.49
N ILE A 55 -13.73 -4.94 4.67
CA ILE A 55 -12.90 -4.23 5.67
C ILE A 55 -12.82 -2.73 5.34
N LEU A 56 -12.75 -2.40 4.05
CA LEU A 56 -12.72 -1.02 3.59
C LEU A 56 -14.04 -0.30 3.83
N GLU A 57 -15.17 -0.96 3.59
CA GLU A 57 -16.50 -0.44 3.93
C GLU A 57 -16.66 -0.22 5.44
N GLU A 58 -16.22 -1.18 6.26
CA GLU A 58 -16.26 -1.12 7.72
C GLU A 58 -15.49 0.11 8.27
N ILE A 59 -14.25 0.33 7.80
CA ILE A 59 -13.46 1.47 8.26
C ILE A 59 -13.98 2.81 7.71
N GLN A 60 -14.47 2.83 6.47
CA GLN A 60 -15.04 4.04 5.86
C GLN A 60 -16.32 4.49 6.57
N CYS A 61 -17.13 3.55 7.03
CA CYS A 61 -18.40 3.81 7.72
C CYS A 61 -18.26 3.97 9.24
N TYR A 62 -17.03 3.99 9.78
CA TYR A 62 -16.79 4.07 11.22
C TYR A 62 -17.18 5.46 11.79
N LYS A 63 -18.35 5.55 12.41
CA LYS A 63 -18.88 6.80 12.99
C LYS A 63 -18.31 7.13 14.38
N GLY A 64 -17.87 6.09 15.10
CA GLY A 64 -17.43 6.16 16.49
C GLY A 64 -18.55 6.37 17.51
N ALA A 65 -18.19 6.26 18.79
CA ALA A 65 -19.10 6.32 19.95
C ALA A 65 -18.88 7.57 20.82
N GLY A 66 -18.34 8.64 20.24
CA GLY A 66 -17.85 9.79 21.00
C GLY A 66 -18.91 10.50 21.84
N ARG A 67 -20.19 10.50 21.43
CA ARG A 67 -21.29 11.11 22.21
C ARG A 67 -21.56 10.28 23.47
N GLU A 68 -21.79 8.99 23.28
CA GLU A 68 -22.12 8.05 24.35
C GLU A 68 -20.97 7.92 25.34
N ILE A 69 -19.71 7.94 24.86
CA ILE A 69 -18.51 7.97 25.71
C ILE A 69 -18.47 9.23 26.58
N ARG A 70 -18.74 10.42 26.02
CA ARG A 70 -18.73 11.68 26.79
C ARG A 70 -19.84 11.72 27.83
N GLU A 71 -21.01 11.21 27.49
CA GLU A 71 -22.13 11.06 28.43
C GLU A 71 -21.75 10.12 29.57
N ALA A 72 -21.22 8.93 29.29
CA ALA A 72 -20.78 7.99 30.31
C ALA A 72 -19.63 8.52 31.18
N ILE A 73 -18.72 9.34 30.64
CA ILE A 73 -17.66 9.98 31.44
C ILE A 73 -18.25 11.03 32.39
N SER A 74 -19.28 11.75 31.96
CA SER A 74 -19.89 12.84 32.74
C SER A 74 -20.91 12.34 33.77
N ASP A 75 -21.61 11.26 33.45
CA ASP A 75 -22.59 10.60 34.31
C ASP A 75 -22.15 9.16 34.64
N PRO A 76 -21.73 8.88 35.89
CA PRO A 76 -21.33 7.54 36.30
C PRO A 76 -22.51 6.58 36.52
N SER A 77 -23.75 6.95 36.16
CA SER A 77 -24.91 6.08 36.27
C SER A 77 -24.74 4.77 35.47
N PRO A 78 -25.25 3.63 35.99
CA PRO A 78 -25.18 2.35 35.28
C PRO A 78 -25.80 2.42 33.87
N ASP A 79 -26.86 3.20 33.70
CA ASP A 79 -27.56 3.35 32.41
C ASP A 79 -26.70 4.06 31.36
N ALA A 80 -26.04 5.16 31.73
CA ALA A 80 -25.14 5.88 30.82
C ALA A 80 -23.96 5.00 30.40
N GLN A 81 -23.40 4.25 31.37
CA GLN A 81 -22.32 3.32 31.08
C GLN A 81 -22.74 2.17 30.16
N GLN A 82 -23.93 1.60 30.37
CA GLN A 82 -24.44 0.50 29.55
C GLN A 82 -24.73 0.95 28.12
N ARG A 83 -25.24 2.18 27.92
CA ARG A 83 -25.43 2.76 26.58
C ARG A 83 -24.11 2.95 25.83
N ALA A 84 -23.07 3.46 26.50
CA ALA A 84 -21.75 3.57 25.87
C ALA A 84 -21.18 2.19 25.53
N TRP A 85 -21.36 1.22 26.43
CA TRP A 85 -20.86 -0.14 26.22
C TRP A 85 -21.53 -0.83 25.01
N SER A 86 -22.86 -0.75 24.89
CA SER A 86 -23.59 -1.39 23.80
C SER A 86 -23.26 -0.82 22.42
N VAL A 87 -22.89 0.46 22.33
CA VAL A 87 -22.44 1.09 21.07
C VAL A 87 -20.98 0.75 20.75
N ILE A 88 -20.13 0.65 21.76
CA ILE A 88 -18.68 0.43 21.58
C ILE A 88 -18.37 -1.01 21.17
N LEU A 89 -19.06 -2.01 21.73
CA LEU A 89 -18.80 -3.42 21.43
C LEU A 89 -18.75 -3.75 19.93
N PRO A 90 -19.76 -3.42 19.10
CA PRO A 90 -19.71 -3.71 17.67
C PRO A 90 -18.61 -2.92 16.94
N LEU A 91 -18.31 -1.70 17.38
CA LEU A 91 -17.22 -0.91 16.82
C LEU A 91 -15.87 -1.55 17.09
N VAL A 92 -15.65 -2.05 18.30
CA VAL A 92 -14.42 -2.73 18.71
C VAL A 92 -14.26 -4.07 17.98
N GLU A 93 -15.35 -4.79 17.73
CA GLU A 93 -15.31 -6.01 16.89
C GLU A 93 -14.90 -5.69 15.45
N SER A 94 -15.41 -4.60 14.87
CA SER A 94 -14.96 -4.16 13.55
C SER A 94 -13.47 -3.77 13.55
N LEU A 95 -12.98 -3.09 14.59
CA LEU A 95 -11.55 -2.82 14.75
C LEU A 95 -10.71 -4.11 14.89
N LYS A 96 -11.27 -5.14 15.52
CA LYS A 96 -10.62 -6.47 15.60
C LYS A 96 -10.54 -7.11 14.22
N ASN A 97 -11.62 -7.11 13.43
CA ASN A 97 -11.64 -7.65 12.07
C ASN A 97 -10.57 -6.97 11.18
N CYS A 98 -10.48 -5.64 11.25
CA CYS A 98 -9.47 -4.88 10.52
C CYS A 98 -8.04 -5.28 10.92
N TYR A 99 -7.79 -5.46 12.22
CA TYR A 99 -6.48 -5.92 12.72
C TYR A 99 -6.18 -7.37 12.29
N GLU A 100 -7.13 -8.28 12.40
CA GLU A 100 -6.96 -9.67 11.98
C GLU A 100 -6.69 -9.77 10.48
N HIS A 101 -7.35 -8.94 9.66
CA HIS A 101 -7.08 -8.87 8.23
C HIS A 101 -5.67 -8.36 7.93
N SER A 102 -5.11 -7.47 8.76
CA SER A 102 -3.71 -7.05 8.63
C SER A 102 -2.73 -8.24 8.80
N LEU A 103 -3.05 -9.21 9.66
CA LEU A 103 -2.24 -10.42 9.83
C LEU A 103 -2.36 -11.36 8.61
N GLU A 104 -3.51 -11.39 7.94
CA GLU A 104 -3.66 -12.11 6.67
C GLU A 104 -2.79 -11.50 5.58
N LEU A 105 -2.72 -10.17 5.50
CA LEU A 105 -1.85 -9.45 4.58
C LEU A 105 -0.36 -9.72 4.88
N GLU A 106 0.04 -9.62 6.15
CA GLU A 106 1.41 -9.92 6.60
C GLU A 106 1.86 -11.32 6.15
N ARG A 107 0.95 -12.30 6.21
CA ARG A 107 1.22 -13.68 5.80
C ARG A 107 1.28 -13.86 4.29
N ILE A 108 0.40 -13.20 3.53
CA ILE A 108 0.23 -13.48 2.09
C ILE A 108 1.21 -12.71 1.20
N VAL A 109 1.58 -11.48 1.60
CA VAL A 109 2.46 -10.62 0.80
C VAL A 109 3.82 -11.27 0.51
N PRO A 110 4.52 -11.89 1.48
CA PRO A 110 5.76 -12.60 1.19
C PRO A 110 5.61 -13.73 0.17
N LYS A 111 4.48 -14.45 0.18
CA LYS A 111 4.20 -15.52 -0.79
C LYS A 111 4.01 -14.97 -2.21
N LEU A 112 3.30 -13.85 -2.31
CA LEU A 112 3.08 -13.14 -3.58
C LEU A 112 4.40 -12.62 -4.14
N LEU A 113 5.21 -11.95 -3.32
CA LEU A 113 6.52 -11.44 -3.70
C LEU A 113 7.45 -12.57 -4.13
N GLY A 114 7.44 -13.71 -3.44
CA GLY A 114 8.23 -14.88 -3.81
C GLY A 114 7.91 -15.49 -5.19
N GLN A 115 6.82 -15.11 -5.83
CA GLN A 115 6.56 -15.43 -7.25
C GLN A 115 7.04 -14.34 -8.20
N LEU A 116 6.99 -13.09 -7.76
CA LEU A 116 7.27 -11.90 -8.57
C LEU A 116 8.74 -11.47 -8.54
N VAL A 117 9.59 -12.12 -7.73
CA VAL A 117 11.00 -11.76 -7.58
C VAL A 117 11.90 -12.99 -7.60
N GLY A 118 13.15 -12.80 -7.98
CA GLY A 118 14.21 -13.80 -7.97
C GLY A 118 14.13 -14.83 -9.11
N GLY A 119 14.90 -15.91 -8.99
CA GLY A 119 14.94 -16.96 -10.00
C GLY A 119 15.68 -16.55 -11.28
N ARG A 120 15.18 -17.01 -12.44
CA ARG A 120 15.83 -16.80 -13.75
C ARG A 120 15.30 -15.61 -14.53
N LEU A 121 14.17 -15.05 -14.09
CA LEU A 121 13.51 -13.95 -14.78
C LEU A 121 14.05 -12.63 -14.26
N ASN A 122 14.16 -11.66 -15.16
CA ASN A 122 14.41 -10.28 -14.75
C ASN A 122 13.08 -9.58 -14.38
N PRO A 123 13.14 -8.41 -13.71
CA PRO A 123 11.96 -7.63 -13.34
C PRO A 123 10.92 -7.45 -14.45
N THR A 124 11.36 -7.05 -15.66
CA THR A 124 10.48 -6.84 -16.81
C THR A 124 9.76 -8.14 -17.21
N GLN A 125 10.47 -9.26 -17.21
CA GLN A 125 9.90 -10.56 -17.55
C GLN A 125 8.86 -11.03 -16.53
N HIS A 126 9.10 -10.84 -15.23
CA HIS A 126 8.09 -11.09 -14.20
C HIS A 126 6.81 -10.27 -14.48
N LEU A 127 6.97 -8.97 -14.75
CA LEU A 127 5.85 -8.09 -15.05
C LEU A 127 5.07 -8.48 -16.32
N GLU A 128 5.74 -9.00 -17.35
CA GLU A 128 5.10 -9.43 -18.60
C GLU A 128 4.37 -10.77 -18.46
N THR A 129 4.94 -11.71 -17.71
CA THR A 129 4.48 -13.12 -17.65
C THR A 129 3.54 -13.42 -16.49
N GLN A 130 3.59 -12.65 -15.40
CA GLN A 130 2.84 -12.90 -14.16
C GLN A 130 1.87 -11.75 -13.85
N GLN A 131 1.14 -11.30 -14.87
CA GLN A 131 0.28 -10.10 -14.77
C GLN A 131 -0.83 -10.25 -13.73
N ALA A 132 -1.35 -11.46 -13.50
CA ALA A 132 -2.41 -11.66 -12.53
C ALA A 132 -1.92 -11.45 -11.10
N LEU A 133 -0.72 -11.92 -10.78
CA LEU A 133 -0.09 -11.66 -9.48
C LEU A 133 0.34 -10.19 -9.32
N VAL A 134 0.83 -9.55 -10.39
CA VAL A 134 1.11 -8.10 -10.39
C VAL A 134 -0.15 -7.29 -10.11
N LYS A 135 -1.28 -7.68 -10.72
CA LYS A 135 -2.59 -7.10 -10.44
C LYS A 135 -2.99 -7.26 -8.97
N GLN A 136 -2.82 -8.44 -8.40
CA GLN A 136 -3.13 -8.66 -6.98
C GLN A 136 -2.23 -7.84 -6.03
N LEU A 137 -0.95 -7.66 -6.36
CA LEU A 137 -0.06 -6.79 -5.59
C LEU A 137 -0.55 -5.34 -5.63
N ALA A 138 -0.99 -4.89 -6.80
CA ALA A 138 -1.59 -3.58 -6.99
C ALA A 138 -2.89 -3.40 -6.19
N GLU A 139 -3.77 -4.40 -6.18
CA GLU A 139 -5.02 -4.38 -5.39
C GLU A 139 -4.74 -4.34 -3.88
N ILE A 140 -3.73 -5.09 -3.40
CA ILE A 140 -3.27 -5.01 -2.00
C ILE A 140 -2.79 -3.59 -1.68
N LEU A 141 -1.92 -3.01 -2.52
CA LEU A 141 -1.40 -1.65 -2.31
C LEU A 141 -2.53 -0.61 -2.30
N GLU A 142 -3.50 -0.73 -3.20
CA GLU A 142 -4.65 0.18 -3.21
C GLU A 142 -5.47 0.07 -1.93
N PHE A 143 -5.79 -1.15 -1.50
CA PHE A 143 -6.50 -1.39 -0.24
C PHE A 143 -5.77 -0.76 0.95
N VAL A 144 -4.46 -1.02 1.08
CA VAL A 144 -3.63 -0.50 2.16
C VAL A 144 -3.67 1.03 2.21
N LEU A 145 -3.48 1.70 1.08
CA LEU A 145 -3.48 3.16 1.01
C LEU A 145 -4.86 3.75 1.34
N LYS A 146 -5.95 3.16 0.82
CA LYS A 146 -7.32 3.65 1.10
C LYS A 146 -7.70 3.45 2.58
N PHE A 147 -7.37 2.29 3.16
CA PHE A 147 -7.63 2.01 4.57
C PHE A 147 -6.91 3.02 5.47
N ASP A 148 -5.61 3.22 5.23
CA ASP A 148 -4.80 4.14 6.04
C ASP A 148 -5.29 5.59 5.88
N GLU A 149 -5.74 5.99 4.68
CA GLU A 149 -6.39 7.28 4.46
C GLU A 149 -7.66 7.46 5.30
N TYR A 150 -8.56 6.47 5.30
CA TYR A 150 -9.77 6.51 6.12
C TYR A 150 -9.46 6.53 7.61
N LYS A 151 -8.49 5.72 8.05
CA LYS A 151 -8.04 5.68 9.43
C LYS A 151 -7.47 7.01 9.88
N MET A 152 -6.62 7.66 9.07
CA MET A 152 -6.03 8.97 9.41
C MET A 152 -7.09 10.06 9.56
N LYS A 153 -8.20 9.99 8.81
CA LYS A 153 -9.32 10.93 8.90
C LYS A 153 -10.30 10.64 10.05
N THR A 154 -10.11 9.54 10.78
CA THR A 154 -11.08 9.05 11.76
C THR A 154 -10.46 8.95 13.18
N PRO A 155 -10.29 10.08 13.90
CA PRO A 155 -9.68 10.08 15.23
C PRO A 155 -10.50 9.29 16.28
N ALA A 156 -11.79 9.04 16.03
CA ALA A 156 -12.65 8.26 16.90
C ALA A 156 -12.13 6.83 17.14
N ILE A 157 -11.48 6.21 16.15
CA ILE A 157 -10.94 4.84 16.25
C ILE A 157 -10.06 4.66 17.49
N GLN A 158 -9.09 5.56 17.68
CA GLN A 158 -8.15 5.47 18.82
C GLN A 158 -8.85 5.80 20.14
N ASN A 159 -9.76 6.77 20.14
CA ASN A 159 -10.48 7.21 21.33
C ASN A 159 -11.41 6.11 21.87
N ASP A 160 -12.18 5.50 20.97
CA ASP A 160 -13.16 4.47 21.29
C ASP A 160 -12.45 3.20 21.78
N PHE A 161 -11.38 2.79 21.10
CA PHE A 161 -10.58 1.64 21.53
C PHE A 161 -9.88 1.88 22.87
N SER A 162 -9.39 3.10 23.12
CA SER A 162 -8.82 3.50 24.41
C SER A 162 -9.87 3.53 25.52
N TYR A 163 -11.11 3.93 25.23
CA TYR A 163 -12.21 3.83 26.18
C TYR A 163 -12.53 2.37 26.50
N TYR A 164 -12.70 1.52 25.49
CA TYR A 164 -12.94 0.08 25.65
C TYR A 164 -11.92 -0.56 26.60
N ARG A 165 -10.62 -0.36 26.33
CA ARG A 165 -9.54 -0.92 27.15
C ARG A 165 -9.60 -0.46 28.62
N ARG A 166 -9.88 0.83 28.86
CA ARG A 166 -10.02 1.36 30.22
C ARG A 166 -11.23 0.76 30.94
N THR A 167 -12.34 0.59 30.24
CA THR A 167 -13.57 0.03 30.81
C THR A 167 -13.40 -1.44 31.16
N VAL A 168 -12.79 -2.25 30.28
CA VAL A 168 -12.46 -3.66 30.55
C VAL A 168 -11.51 -3.78 31.75
N SER A 169 -10.46 -2.96 31.80
CA SER A 169 -9.48 -3.00 32.90
C SER A 169 -10.07 -2.62 34.26
N ARG A 170 -11.06 -1.72 34.31
CA ARG A 170 -11.72 -1.27 35.55
C ARG A 170 -12.77 -2.25 36.07
N ARG A 171 -13.45 -2.98 35.18
CA ARG A 171 -14.63 -3.79 35.52
C ARG A 171 -14.34 -5.26 35.86
N GLY A 172 -13.09 -5.72 35.76
CA GLY A 172 -12.71 -7.06 36.22
C GLY A 172 -13.50 -8.21 35.55
N MET A 173 -13.67 -9.33 36.26
CA MET A 173 -14.36 -10.54 35.77
C MET A 173 -15.90 -10.43 35.71
N ASP A 174 -16.51 -9.34 36.17
CA ASP A 174 -17.98 -9.24 36.27
C ASP A 174 -18.71 -9.20 34.91
N PHE A 175 -17.96 -9.06 33.80
CA PHE A 175 -18.45 -9.14 32.42
C PHE A 175 -17.68 -10.17 31.57
N SER A 176 -17.07 -11.19 32.19
CA SER A 176 -16.24 -12.19 31.48
C SER A 176 -16.97 -12.94 30.36
N THR A 177 -18.30 -12.96 30.34
CA THR A 177 -19.11 -13.55 29.26
C THR A 177 -19.17 -12.72 27.99
N ASP A 178 -18.92 -11.40 28.04
CA ASP A 178 -18.94 -10.48 26.87
C ASP A 178 -17.52 -10.03 26.46
N GLN A 179 -16.47 -10.61 27.05
CA GLN A 179 -15.09 -10.24 26.77
C GLN A 179 -14.63 -10.82 25.43
N THR A 180 -14.90 -10.11 24.33
CA THR A 180 -14.58 -10.55 22.97
C THR A 180 -13.08 -10.52 22.65
N ILE A 181 -12.27 -9.77 23.40
CA ILE A 181 -10.86 -9.51 23.12
C ILE A 181 -9.99 -9.77 24.35
N SER A 182 -8.97 -10.62 24.19
CA SER A 182 -7.98 -10.86 25.26
C SER A 182 -7.12 -9.61 25.52
N THR A 183 -6.61 -9.46 26.75
CA THR A 183 -5.73 -8.32 27.11
C THR A 183 -4.50 -8.22 26.20
N GLU A 184 -3.92 -9.35 25.82
CA GLU A 184 -2.77 -9.40 24.92
C GLU A 184 -3.12 -8.92 23.51
N LEU A 185 -4.25 -9.38 22.95
CA LEU A 185 -4.74 -8.94 21.65
C LEU A 185 -5.05 -7.43 21.66
N ALA A 186 -5.68 -6.94 22.73
CA ALA A 186 -6.00 -5.52 22.88
C ALA A 186 -4.74 -4.62 22.92
N ASN A 187 -3.63 -5.11 23.49
CA ASN A 187 -2.36 -4.40 23.48
C ASN A 187 -1.75 -4.33 22.09
N ARG A 188 -1.77 -5.44 21.32
CA ARG A 188 -1.29 -5.47 19.93
C ARG A 188 -2.11 -4.55 19.02
N MET A 189 -3.44 -4.62 19.13
CA MET A 189 -4.35 -3.70 18.41
C MET A 189 -4.09 -2.23 18.77
N SER A 190 -3.76 -1.93 20.03
CA SER A 190 -3.45 -0.54 20.43
C SER A 190 -2.21 -0.01 19.71
N LEU A 191 -1.16 -0.82 19.61
CA LEU A 191 0.06 -0.47 18.88
C LEU A 191 -0.20 -0.31 17.39
N PHE A 192 -1.04 -1.18 16.82
CA PHE A 192 -1.49 -1.07 15.43
C PHE A 192 -2.18 0.28 15.19
N TYR A 193 -3.26 0.60 15.91
CA TYR A 193 -4.02 1.83 15.69
C TYR A 193 -3.31 3.12 16.11
N ALA A 194 -2.28 3.05 16.97
CA ALA A 194 -1.44 4.19 17.31
C ALA A 194 -0.60 4.66 16.11
N HIS A 195 -0.23 3.76 15.19
CA HIS A 195 0.54 4.12 14.01
C HIS A 195 -0.33 4.91 13.01
N PRO A 196 0.12 6.02 12.41
CA PRO A 196 -0.69 6.80 11.45
C PRO A 196 -1.17 5.96 10.26
N THR A 197 -0.28 5.13 9.71
CA THR A 197 -0.49 4.26 8.55
C THR A 197 -0.27 2.78 8.92
N PRO A 198 -1.21 2.19 9.67
CA PRO A 198 -1.00 0.88 10.28
C PRO A 198 -0.85 -0.26 9.26
N LEU A 199 -1.62 -0.28 8.17
CA LEU A 199 -1.51 -1.34 7.18
C LEU A 199 -0.26 -1.20 6.32
N LEU A 200 0.14 0.03 5.97
CA LEU A 200 1.39 0.20 5.25
C LEU A 200 2.59 -0.19 6.12
N LYS A 201 2.54 0.07 7.42
CA LYS A 201 3.57 -0.43 8.34
C LYS A 201 3.66 -1.95 8.28
N VAL A 202 2.54 -2.66 8.38
CA VAL A 202 2.50 -4.13 8.25
C VAL A 202 3.07 -4.58 6.90
N LEU A 203 2.66 -3.93 5.81
CA LEU A 203 3.13 -4.26 4.46
C LEU A 203 4.65 -4.07 4.34
N SER A 204 5.16 -2.91 4.75
CA SER A 204 6.59 -2.57 4.67
C SER A 204 7.46 -3.45 5.55
N GLU A 205 7.01 -3.79 6.76
CA GLU A 205 7.71 -4.74 7.65
C GLU A 205 7.73 -6.16 7.05
N ALA A 206 6.60 -6.63 6.51
CA ALA A 206 6.52 -7.93 5.84
C ALA A 206 7.43 -8.01 4.61
N THR A 207 7.43 -6.96 3.77
CA THR A 207 8.32 -6.90 2.60
C THR A 207 9.79 -6.77 2.99
N SER A 208 10.12 -5.96 4.00
CA SER A 208 11.50 -5.83 4.48
C SER A 208 12.02 -7.15 5.04
N LYS A 209 11.19 -7.87 5.80
CA LYS A 209 11.50 -9.21 6.30
C LYS A 209 11.69 -10.20 5.15
N PHE A 210 10.80 -10.21 4.16
CA PHE A 210 10.94 -11.05 2.97
C PHE A 210 12.28 -10.78 2.24
N VAL A 211 12.65 -9.51 2.07
CA VAL A 211 13.92 -9.12 1.43
C VAL A 211 15.12 -9.58 2.27
N HIS A 212 15.05 -9.46 3.59
CA HIS A 212 16.10 -9.92 4.49
C HIS A 212 16.25 -11.46 4.45
N ASP A 213 15.14 -12.19 4.48
CA ASP A 213 15.11 -13.65 4.43
C ASP A 213 15.59 -14.19 3.06
N ASN A 214 15.56 -13.35 2.02
CA ASN A 214 16.05 -13.64 0.66
C ASN A 214 17.26 -12.74 0.31
N ALA A 215 18.23 -12.63 1.22
CA ALA A 215 19.36 -11.68 1.13
C ALA A 215 20.20 -11.77 -0.17
N ASN A 216 20.18 -12.88 -0.89
CA ASN A 216 20.87 -13.02 -2.18
C ASN A 216 20.15 -12.28 -3.33
N ASP A 217 18.88 -11.90 -3.15
CA ASP A 217 17.98 -11.32 -4.15
C ASP A 217 17.43 -9.94 -3.74
N VAL A 218 18.10 -9.24 -2.81
CA VAL A 218 17.68 -7.89 -2.34
C VAL A 218 17.63 -6.90 -3.50
N GLU A 219 18.67 -6.89 -4.33
CA GLU A 219 18.76 -6.05 -5.52
C GLU A 219 17.62 -6.40 -6.49
N ASN A 220 17.36 -7.69 -6.73
CA ASN A 220 16.27 -8.14 -7.59
C ASN A 220 14.88 -7.72 -7.07
N THR A 221 14.63 -7.84 -5.77
CA THR A 221 13.33 -7.48 -5.17
C THR A 221 13.08 -5.97 -5.28
N THR A 222 14.06 -5.17 -4.87
CA THR A 222 13.94 -3.71 -4.96
C THR A 222 13.90 -3.24 -6.42
N GLU A 223 14.70 -3.83 -7.31
CA GLU A 223 14.65 -3.55 -8.75
C GLU A 223 13.29 -3.91 -9.36
N THR A 224 12.66 -5.00 -8.94
CA THR A 224 11.30 -5.38 -9.36
C THR A 224 10.26 -4.35 -8.94
N ILE A 225 10.25 -3.95 -7.66
CA ILE A 225 9.34 -2.91 -7.15
C ILE A 225 9.58 -1.59 -7.91
N GLY A 226 10.83 -1.21 -8.11
CA GLY A 226 11.19 0.01 -8.83
C GLY A 226 10.82 -0.02 -10.31
N THR A 227 10.96 -1.19 -10.95
CA THR A 227 10.55 -1.41 -12.34
C THR A 227 9.03 -1.34 -12.46
N MET A 228 8.28 -1.92 -11.54
CA MET A 228 6.82 -1.81 -11.52
C MET A 228 6.38 -0.35 -11.38
N ALA A 229 7.02 0.44 -10.51
CA ALA A 229 6.74 1.87 -10.37
C ALA A 229 6.99 2.65 -11.67
N LYS A 230 8.11 2.35 -12.35
CA LYS A 230 8.44 2.91 -13.68
C LYS A 230 7.39 2.52 -14.73
N VAL A 231 6.94 1.27 -14.76
CA VAL A 231 5.91 0.81 -15.70
C VAL A 231 4.58 1.54 -15.45
N CYS A 232 4.14 1.66 -14.20
CA CYS A 232 2.95 2.46 -13.87
C CYS A 232 3.08 3.92 -14.33
N LEU A 233 4.23 4.57 -14.08
CA LEU A 233 4.50 5.92 -14.57
C LEU A 233 4.40 5.99 -16.10
N ARG A 234 5.05 5.05 -16.81
CA ARG A 234 5.03 5.01 -18.28
C ARG A 234 3.64 4.75 -18.87
N MET A 235 2.85 3.88 -18.24
CA MET A 235 1.47 3.62 -18.65
C MET A 235 0.61 4.88 -18.58
N LEU A 236 0.88 5.75 -17.60
CA LEU A 236 0.15 7.02 -17.42
C LEU A 236 0.70 8.17 -18.28
N GLU A 237 1.98 8.16 -18.63
CA GLU A 237 2.61 9.20 -19.47
C GLU A 237 2.39 8.98 -20.98
N LYS A 238 2.41 7.72 -21.44
CA LYS A 238 2.37 7.40 -22.87
C LYS A 238 0.92 7.24 -23.33
N GLU A 239 0.48 8.13 -24.21
CA GLU A 239 -0.87 8.11 -24.78
C GLU A 239 -1.28 6.73 -25.33
N LYS A 240 -0.38 6.04 -26.04
CA LYS A 240 -0.62 4.68 -26.57
C LYS A 240 -0.89 3.63 -25.48
N LEU A 241 -0.27 3.75 -24.31
CA LEU A 241 -0.48 2.83 -23.18
C LEU A 241 -1.71 3.26 -22.38
N LEU A 242 -1.86 4.56 -22.14
CA LEU A 242 -2.99 5.14 -21.45
C LEU A 242 -4.31 4.84 -22.17
N SER A 243 -4.32 4.88 -23.50
CA SER A 243 -5.51 4.58 -24.32
C SER A 243 -5.95 3.11 -24.28
N GLN A 244 -5.11 2.21 -23.75
CA GLN A 244 -5.47 0.81 -23.53
C GLN A 244 -6.18 0.59 -22.19
N ILE A 245 -6.20 1.60 -21.31
CA ILE A 245 -6.95 1.56 -20.05
C ILE A 245 -8.37 2.07 -20.33
N GLU A 246 -9.36 1.19 -20.27
CA GLU A 246 -10.74 1.55 -20.66
C GLU A 246 -11.46 2.31 -19.55
N ARG A 247 -11.26 1.92 -18.28
CA ARG A 247 -11.98 2.49 -17.15
C ARG A 247 -11.18 3.56 -16.43
N GLU A 248 -11.83 4.68 -16.12
CA GLU A 248 -11.22 5.76 -15.31
C GLU A 248 -10.78 5.26 -13.93
N GLU A 249 -11.55 4.34 -13.33
CA GLU A 249 -11.20 3.70 -12.05
C GLU A 249 -9.85 2.98 -12.12
N THR A 250 -9.56 2.31 -13.24
CA THR A 250 -8.28 1.65 -13.45
C THR A 250 -7.14 2.66 -13.57
N GLN A 251 -7.36 3.81 -14.22
CA GLN A 251 -6.34 4.87 -14.26
C GLN A 251 -6.03 5.40 -12.85
N LEU A 252 -7.05 5.57 -12.01
CA LEU A 252 -6.88 5.96 -10.60
C LEU A 252 -6.18 4.88 -9.77
N LEU A 253 -6.47 3.61 -10.04
CA LEU A 253 -5.75 2.48 -9.45
C LEU A 253 -4.27 2.56 -9.81
N VAL A 254 -3.91 2.74 -11.08
CA VAL A 254 -2.50 2.83 -11.51
C VAL A 254 -1.77 4.01 -10.85
N LEU A 255 -2.44 5.16 -10.67
CA LEU A 255 -1.89 6.31 -9.92
C LEU A 255 -1.60 5.95 -8.45
N ARG A 256 -2.54 5.28 -7.77
CA ARG A 256 -2.38 4.84 -6.38
C ARG A 256 -1.27 3.81 -6.24
N VAL A 257 -1.22 2.83 -7.14
CA VAL A 257 -0.22 1.77 -7.17
C VAL A 257 1.17 2.33 -7.40
N MET A 258 1.32 3.27 -8.34
CA MET A 258 2.60 3.98 -8.56
C MET A 258 3.12 4.60 -7.25
N VAL A 259 2.25 5.28 -6.50
CA VAL A 259 2.60 5.91 -5.22
C VAL A 259 2.87 4.88 -4.13
N GLY A 260 2.05 3.83 -4.03
CA GLY A 260 2.26 2.73 -3.11
C GLY A 260 3.60 2.04 -3.32
N LEU A 261 4.01 1.81 -4.57
CA LEU A 261 5.31 1.24 -4.92
C LEU A 261 6.48 2.17 -4.59
N VAL A 262 6.34 3.49 -4.81
CA VAL A 262 7.35 4.48 -4.40
C VAL A 262 7.56 4.42 -2.89
N ILE A 263 6.48 4.40 -2.11
CA ILE A 263 6.55 4.34 -0.65
C ILE A 263 7.13 2.99 -0.20
N LEU A 264 6.64 1.88 -0.74
CA LEU A 264 7.14 0.55 -0.39
C LEU A 264 8.64 0.41 -0.70
N TYR A 265 9.09 0.87 -1.87
CA TYR A 265 10.51 0.91 -2.22
C TYR A 265 11.30 1.72 -1.19
N ASP A 266 10.80 2.89 -0.77
CA ASP A 266 11.48 3.73 0.20
C ASP A 266 11.65 3.06 1.57
N HIS A 267 10.70 2.22 1.98
CA HIS A 267 10.82 1.51 3.26
C HIS A 267 11.77 0.32 3.20
N VAL A 268 11.85 -0.34 2.04
CA VAL A 268 12.53 -1.63 1.85
C VAL A 268 13.97 -1.45 1.37
N HIS A 269 14.23 -0.47 0.50
CA HIS A 269 15.58 -0.22 -0.01
C HIS A 269 16.46 0.37 1.11
N PRO A 270 17.70 -0.15 1.34
CA PRO A 270 18.55 0.26 2.46
C PRO A 270 18.80 1.76 2.52
N ASP A 271 19.02 2.39 1.36
CA ASP A 271 19.28 3.83 1.26
C ASP A 271 18.03 4.64 0.87
N GLY A 272 16.86 4.01 0.82
CA GLY A 272 15.60 4.65 0.44
C GLY A 272 15.41 4.93 -1.05
N VAL A 273 14.30 5.59 -1.39
CA VAL A 273 13.89 5.89 -2.77
C VAL A 273 14.50 7.18 -3.32
N PHE A 274 15.03 8.04 -2.46
CA PHE A 274 15.49 9.38 -2.85
C PHE A 274 16.96 9.45 -3.26
N VAL A 275 17.71 8.35 -3.14
CA VAL A 275 19.10 8.28 -3.61
C VAL A 275 19.19 8.25 -5.13
N ARG A 276 20.34 8.71 -5.65
CA ARG A 276 20.58 8.77 -7.10
C ARG A 276 20.60 7.40 -7.77
N SER A 277 20.95 6.35 -7.04
CA SER A 277 20.95 4.96 -7.50
C SER A 277 19.56 4.34 -7.53
N SER A 278 18.51 5.01 -7.03
CA SER A 278 17.17 4.45 -6.99
C SER A 278 16.67 4.05 -8.37
N HIS A 279 16.01 2.89 -8.43
CA HIS A 279 15.33 2.43 -9.64
C HIS A 279 13.97 3.12 -9.86
N VAL A 280 13.58 4.11 -9.04
CA VAL A 280 12.30 4.82 -9.14
C VAL A 280 12.51 6.25 -9.63
N ASP A 281 11.76 6.68 -10.65
CA ASP A 281 11.73 8.09 -11.06
C ASP A 281 10.75 8.90 -10.20
N VAL A 282 11.16 9.20 -8.95
CA VAL A 282 10.33 9.94 -8.00
C VAL A 282 9.91 11.31 -8.55
N LYS A 283 10.82 11.98 -9.27
CA LYS A 283 10.53 13.30 -9.86
C LYS A 283 9.46 13.20 -10.94
N GLY A 284 9.54 12.18 -11.80
CA GLY A 284 8.52 11.87 -12.80
C GLY A 284 7.17 11.61 -12.15
N CYS A 285 7.13 10.71 -11.14
CA CYS A 285 5.91 10.40 -10.40
C CYS A 285 5.25 11.64 -9.79
N VAL A 286 6.01 12.49 -9.09
CA VAL A 286 5.45 13.69 -8.46
C VAL A 286 4.97 14.71 -9.50
N LYS A 287 5.70 14.90 -10.60
CA LYS A 287 5.26 15.77 -11.69
C LYS A 287 3.98 15.29 -12.36
N LEU A 288 3.86 13.97 -12.58
CA LEU A 288 2.65 13.37 -13.11
C LEU A 288 1.47 13.65 -12.17
N LEU A 289 1.64 13.46 -10.86
CA LEU A 289 0.61 13.75 -9.85
C LEU A 289 0.22 15.23 -9.87
N GLN A 290 1.19 16.15 -9.93
CA GLN A 290 0.93 17.60 -9.99
C GLN A 290 0.18 18.03 -11.26
N ALA A 291 0.22 17.23 -12.32
CA ALA A 291 -0.56 17.46 -13.54
C ALA A 291 -2.01 16.94 -13.45
N GLN A 292 -2.34 16.15 -12.42
CA GLN A 292 -3.69 15.65 -12.20
C GLN A 292 -4.57 16.67 -11.45
N PRO A 293 -5.90 16.58 -11.56
CA PRO A 293 -6.81 17.37 -10.73
C PRO A 293 -6.49 17.23 -9.24
N ALA A 294 -6.50 18.35 -8.49
CA ALA A 294 -6.11 18.38 -7.08
C ALA A 294 -6.85 17.36 -6.22
N ILE A 295 -8.14 17.13 -6.48
CA ILE A 295 -8.95 16.13 -5.76
C ILE A 295 -8.40 14.70 -5.88
N LYS A 296 -7.73 14.38 -7.00
CA LYS A 296 -7.08 13.09 -7.26
C LYS A 296 -5.64 13.07 -6.75
N ALA A 297 -4.90 14.17 -6.94
CA ALA A 297 -3.47 14.25 -6.67
C ALA A 297 -3.14 14.43 -5.19
N GLU A 298 -3.88 15.28 -4.48
CA GLU A 298 -3.51 15.76 -3.14
C GLU A 298 -3.44 14.64 -2.08
N PRO A 299 -4.38 13.67 -2.03
CA PRO A 299 -4.25 12.54 -1.12
C PRO A 299 -2.96 11.73 -1.37
N LEU A 300 -2.58 11.55 -2.63
CA LEU A 300 -1.40 10.79 -3.04
C LEU A 300 -0.09 11.54 -2.76
N LEU A 301 -0.07 12.85 -3.01
CA LEU A 301 1.05 13.71 -2.63
C LEU A 301 1.25 13.72 -1.11
N ASN A 302 0.17 13.77 -0.33
CA ASN A 302 0.25 13.66 1.12
C ASN A 302 0.75 12.29 1.59
N ALA A 303 0.38 11.20 0.92
CA ALA A 303 0.96 9.89 1.21
C ALA A 303 2.49 9.88 0.98
N LEU A 304 2.98 10.52 -0.08
CA LEU A 304 4.42 10.70 -0.30
C LEU A 304 5.06 11.59 0.77
N ARG A 305 4.40 12.68 1.20
CA ARG A 305 4.96 13.62 2.19
C ARG A 305 5.10 13.02 3.59
N TYR A 306 4.08 12.29 4.02
CA TYR A 306 3.96 11.88 5.43
C TYR A 306 4.34 10.44 5.68
N THR A 307 4.41 9.62 4.64
CA THR A 307 4.53 8.17 4.81
C THR A 307 5.83 7.59 4.26
N THR A 308 6.59 8.34 3.45
CA THR A 308 7.96 7.95 3.11
C THR A 308 8.87 8.05 4.33
N LYS A 309 9.81 7.11 4.44
CA LYS A 309 10.80 6.99 5.51
C LYS A 309 11.95 7.99 5.35
N HIS A 310 12.50 8.17 4.15
CA HIS A 310 13.77 8.89 3.96
C HIS A 310 13.60 10.33 3.44
N LEU A 311 12.38 10.83 3.19
CA LEU A 311 12.15 12.17 2.61
C LEU A 311 12.79 13.29 3.43
N ASN A 312 12.76 13.19 4.76
CA ASN A 312 13.21 14.23 5.65
C ASN A 312 14.72 14.18 5.95
N GLU A 313 15.44 13.16 5.49
CA GLU A 313 16.87 13.00 5.76
C GLU A 313 17.73 14.05 5.05
N GLU A 314 18.89 14.39 5.63
CA GLU A 314 19.79 15.43 5.08
C GLU A 314 20.26 15.14 3.65
N ASN A 315 20.43 13.86 3.34
CA ASN A 315 20.95 13.38 2.05
C ASN A 315 19.90 13.46 0.92
N THR A 316 18.62 13.65 1.25
CA THR A 316 17.54 13.72 0.26
C THR A 316 17.67 15.00 -0.58
N PRO A 317 17.70 14.89 -1.93
CA PRO A 317 17.90 16.04 -2.82
C PRO A 317 16.91 17.20 -2.56
N LYS A 318 17.45 18.40 -2.34
CA LYS A 318 16.64 19.62 -2.02
C LYS A 318 15.54 19.91 -3.04
N ASN A 319 15.80 19.62 -4.31
CA ASN A 319 14.81 19.80 -5.37
C ASN A 319 13.58 18.89 -5.20
N ILE A 320 13.76 17.66 -4.72
CA ILE A 320 12.64 16.74 -4.43
C ILE A 320 11.89 17.19 -3.18
N LYS A 321 12.60 17.61 -2.12
CA LYS A 321 11.96 18.20 -0.93
C LYS A 321 11.09 19.40 -1.30
N ASN A 322 11.60 20.31 -2.12
CA ASN A 322 10.85 21.48 -2.56
C ASN A 322 9.65 21.11 -3.43
N LEU A 323 9.78 20.07 -4.26
CA LEU A 323 8.70 19.58 -5.13
C LEU A 323 7.53 19.03 -4.32
N LEU A 324 7.82 18.35 -3.20
CA LEU A 324 6.83 17.80 -2.28
C LEU A 324 6.42 18.77 -1.17
N ALA A 325 7.13 19.89 -0.96
CA ALA A 325 6.74 20.92 0.01
C ALA A 325 5.72 21.92 -0.57
N ALA A 326 5.63 22.01 -1.89
CA ALA A 326 4.62 22.78 -2.62
C ALA A 326 3.26 22.07 -2.60
#